data_AF-A0A1W7R4Z0-F1
#
_entry.id   AF-A0A1W7R4Z0-F1
#
_cell.length_a   1.000
_cell.length_b   1.000
_cell.length_c   1.000
_cell.angle_alpha   90.00
_cell.angle_beta   90.00
_cell.angle_gamma   90.00
#
_symmetry.space_group_name_H-M   'P 1'
#
loop_
_entity.id
_entity.type
_entity.pdbx_description
1 polymer ?
#
loop_
_entity_poly.entity_id
_entity_poly.type
_entity_poly.pdbx_seq_one_letter_code
_entity_poly.pdbx_strand_id
1 'polypeptide(L)'
;ELNKYLLMYRSTPHTTTKRTPSEMLFGYNIRDKLPSIYQPKEVDEELIDRDKEMKEKGKLYADERRNAKLNPIAEGDDVLVKKMTKPNKLAPTFEPETFKVIKRKGGDVVVASEAGNKYRRHVTHLQRYPKQSESDSSLKSSDMND
;
A
#
# COMPACT_ATOMS: atom_id res chain seq x y z
N GLU A 1 -3.85 33.94 6.33
CA GLU A 1 -2.94 32.91 6.90
C GLU A 1 -2.67 31.73 5.98
N LEU A 2 -3.67 30.98 5.48
CA LEU A 2 -3.42 29.82 4.58
C LEU A 2 -2.53 30.12 3.38
N ASN A 3 -2.77 31.23 2.66
CA ASN A 3 -1.97 31.59 1.49
C ASN A 3 -0.49 31.84 1.83
N LYS A 4 -0.19 32.39 3.01
CA LYS A 4 1.19 32.60 3.47
C LYS A 4 1.86 31.25 3.74
N TYR A 5 1.16 30.35 4.42
CA TYR A 5 1.65 28.98 4.66
C TYR A 5 1.93 28.23 3.34
N LEU A 6 1.00 28.29 2.39
CA LEU A 6 1.17 27.64 1.09
C LEU A 6 2.33 28.22 0.29
N LEU A 7 2.54 29.54 0.34
CA LEU A 7 3.69 30.19 -0.29
C LEU A 7 4.99 29.64 0.30
N MET A 8 5.11 29.61 1.63
CA MET A 8 6.29 29.08 2.32
C MET A 8 6.53 27.61 2.01
N TYR A 9 5.48 26.78 2.00
CA TYR A 9 5.60 25.36 1.65
C TYR A 9 6.10 25.16 0.21
N ARG A 10 5.60 25.96 -0.73
CA ARG A 10 5.97 25.87 -2.16
C ARG A 10 7.39 26.39 -2.45
N SER A 11 7.91 27.32 -1.65
CA SER A 11 9.24 27.92 -1.83
C SER A 11 10.33 27.25 -0.99
N THR A 12 9.98 26.39 -0.02
CA THR A 12 10.96 25.72 0.84
C THR A 12 11.41 24.40 0.21
N PRO A 13 12.73 24.13 0.11
CA PRO A 13 13.24 22.85 -0.37
C PRO A 13 12.78 21.68 0.51
N HIS A 14 12.28 20.62 -0.11
CA HIS A 14 11.85 19.42 0.60
C HIS A 14 13.05 18.61 1.11
N THR A 15 12.95 18.03 2.31
CA THR A 15 14.09 17.39 2.99
C THR A 15 14.65 16.19 2.23
N THR A 16 13.78 15.40 1.60
CA THR A 16 14.14 14.19 0.84
C THR A 16 14.75 14.53 -0.52
N THR A 17 14.11 15.40 -1.29
CA THR A 17 14.43 15.66 -2.70
C THR A 17 15.35 16.87 -2.90
N LYS A 18 15.48 17.74 -1.90
CA LYS A 18 16.22 19.01 -1.93
C LYS A 18 15.71 20.04 -2.95
N ARG A 19 14.59 19.75 -3.61
CA ARG A 19 13.89 20.63 -4.55
C ARG A 19 12.63 21.20 -3.91
N THR A 20 12.21 22.39 -4.35
CA THR A 20 10.96 22.99 -3.87
C THR A 20 9.76 22.33 -4.57
N PRO A 21 8.58 22.24 -3.92
CA PRO A 21 7.38 21.75 -4.60
C PRO A 21 7.00 22.54 -5.86
N SER A 22 7.29 23.85 -5.88
CA SER A 22 7.09 24.69 -7.06
C SER A 22 8.00 24.31 -8.22
N GLU A 23 9.28 24.07 -7.93
CA GLU A 23 10.28 23.66 -8.92
C GLU A 23 9.93 22.30 -9.53
N MET A 24 9.48 21.35 -8.71
CA MET A 24 9.06 20.03 -9.19
C MET A 24 7.82 20.07 -10.10
N LEU A 25 6.91 21.02 -9.87
CA LEU A 25 5.66 21.11 -10.61
C LEU A 25 5.78 21.98 -11.87
N PHE A 26 6.41 23.15 -11.76
CA PHE A 26 6.47 24.14 -12.83
C PHE A 26 7.83 24.20 -13.53
N GLY A 27 8.81 23.47 -13.02
CA GLY A 27 10.19 23.52 -13.48
C GLY A 27 10.97 24.71 -12.97
N TYR A 28 10.35 25.72 -12.33
CA TYR A 28 11.01 26.95 -11.83
C TYR A 28 10.68 27.28 -10.37
N ASN A 29 11.58 28.02 -9.74
CA ASN A 29 11.40 28.52 -8.38
C ASN A 29 10.51 29.78 -8.36
N ILE A 30 9.53 29.83 -7.47
CA ILE A 30 8.77 31.05 -7.19
C ILE A 30 9.74 32.11 -6.68
N ARG A 31 9.65 33.32 -7.25
CA ARG A 31 10.45 34.47 -6.82
C ARG A 31 10.10 34.82 -5.38
N ASP A 32 11.05 34.59 -4.48
CA ASP A 32 10.98 35.01 -3.08
C ASP A 32 11.93 36.20 -2.82
N LYS A 33 12.21 36.49 -1.56
CA LYS A 33 13.10 37.59 -1.17
C LYS A 33 14.58 37.26 -1.35
N LEU A 34 14.92 36.00 -1.65
CA LEU A 34 16.30 35.59 -1.84
C LEU A 34 16.63 35.65 -3.33
N PRO A 35 17.82 36.18 -3.70
CA PRO A 35 18.26 36.10 -5.08
C PRO A 35 18.52 34.63 -5.43
N SER A 36 17.86 34.13 -6.47
CA SER A 36 18.12 32.79 -7.02
C SER A 36 18.49 32.90 -8.50
N ILE A 37 19.50 32.13 -8.89
CA ILE A 37 19.87 31.96 -10.30
C ILE A 37 19.11 30.74 -10.79
N TYR A 38 18.08 30.95 -11.61
CA TYR A 38 17.32 29.87 -12.18
C TYR A 38 17.98 29.39 -13.49
N GLN A 39 18.29 28.10 -13.54
CA GLN A 39 18.71 27.42 -14.76
C GLN A 39 17.67 26.34 -15.07
N PRO A 40 16.87 26.50 -16.13
CA PRO A 40 15.93 25.47 -16.53
C PRO A 40 16.72 24.21 -16.93
N LYS A 41 16.43 23.10 -16.25
CA LYS A 41 16.83 21.76 -16.68
C LYS A 41 15.59 21.06 -17.22
N GLU A 42 15.70 20.41 -18.38
CA GLU A 42 14.57 19.67 -18.98
C GLU A 42 14.21 18.43 -18.16
N VAL A 43 15.20 17.76 -17.58
CA VAL A 43 15.04 16.61 -16.68
C VAL A 43 16.06 16.73 -15.55
N ASP A 44 15.60 16.62 -14.30
CA ASP A 44 16.48 16.57 -13.13
C ASP A 44 16.69 15.11 -12.71
N GLU A 45 17.65 14.44 -13.34
CA GLU A 45 17.96 13.02 -13.09
C GLU A 45 18.34 12.78 -11.62
N GLU A 46 19.11 13.70 -11.02
CA GLU A 46 19.51 13.64 -9.60
C GLU A 46 18.29 13.62 -8.64
N LEU A 47 17.22 14.33 -9.00
CA LEU A 47 15.98 14.34 -8.23
C LEU A 47 15.30 12.99 -8.30
N ILE A 48 15.22 12.40 -9.50
CA ILE A 48 14.57 11.11 -9.75
C ILE A 48 15.31 10.00 -9.00
N ASP A 49 16.64 9.98 -9.08
CA ASP A 49 17.48 8.98 -8.42
C ASP A 49 17.36 9.09 -6.90
N ARG A 50 17.47 10.29 -6.34
CA ARG A 50 17.35 10.53 -4.90
C ARG A 50 15.96 10.13 -4.38
N ASP A 51 14.90 10.47 -5.10
CA ASP A 51 13.54 10.09 -4.73
C ASP A 51 13.37 8.57 -4.73
N LYS A 52 13.88 7.88 -5.77
CA LYS A 52 13.84 6.42 -5.88
C LYS A 52 14.61 5.76 -4.74
N GLU A 53 15.84 6.20 -4.46
CA GLU A 53 16.65 5.68 -3.36
C GLU A 53 15.97 5.85 -2.00
N MET A 54 15.41 7.03 -1.73
CA MET A 54 14.79 7.32 -0.44
C MET A 54 13.48 6.55 -0.24
N LYS A 55 12.71 6.33 -1.32
CA LYS A 55 11.53 5.45 -1.31
C LYS A 55 11.92 4.00 -1.04
N GLU A 56 12.99 3.52 -1.65
CA GLU A 56 13.48 2.15 -1.43
C GLU A 56 14.00 1.96 0.00
N LYS A 57 14.83 2.88 0.50
CA LYS A 57 15.30 2.88 1.90
C LYS A 57 14.12 2.89 2.88
N GLY A 58 13.12 3.75 2.64
CA GLY A 58 11.92 3.83 3.46
C GLY A 58 11.10 2.55 3.44
N LYS A 59 11.00 1.88 2.28
CA LYS A 59 10.33 0.58 2.13
C LYS A 59 11.03 -0.49 2.94
N LEU A 60 12.34 -0.67 2.73
CA LEU A 60 13.14 -1.70 3.44
C LEU A 60 13.06 -1.52 4.96
N TYR A 61 13.23 -0.29 5.43
CA TYR A 61 13.12 0.04 6.85
C TYR A 61 11.74 -0.30 7.42
N ALA A 62 10.66 0.06 6.70
CA ALA A 62 9.30 -0.21 7.16
C ALA A 62 8.98 -1.71 7.15
N ASP A 63 9.44 -2.45 6.14
CA ASP A 63 9.23 -3.89 6.00
C ASP A 63 9.96 -4.66 7.12
N GLU A 64 11.23 -4.31 7.39
CA GLU A 64 12.02 -4.91 8.47
C GLU A 64 11.42 -4.58 9.84
N ARG A 65 11.16 -3.29 10.12
CA ARG A 65 10.61 -2.86 11.42
C ARG A 65 9.25 -3.46 11.73
N ARG A 66 8.43 -3.75 10.71
CA ARG A 66 7.10 -4.34 10.87
C ARG A 66 7.07 -5.86 10.69
N ASN A 67 8.22 -6.49 10.44
CA ASN A 67 8.31 -7.91 10.08
C ASN A 67 7.31 -8.29 8.96
N ALA A 68 7.28 -7.48 7.89
CA ALA A 68 6.35 -7.67 6.79
C ALA A 68 6.57 -9.06 6.14
N LYS A 69 5.47 -9.78 5.92
CA LYS A 69 5.47 -11.09 5.26
C LYS A 69 4.69 -11.02 3.96
N LEU A 70 5.09 -11.84 2.99
CA LEU A 70 4.35 -11.99 1.75
C LEU A 70 2.97 -12.59 2.03
N ASN A 71 1.95 -12.07 1.35
CA ASN A 71 0.59 -12.56 1.48
C ASN A 71 0.38 -13.78 0.55
N PRO A 72 0.00 -14.95 1.09
CA PRO A 72 -0.09 -16.21 0.33
C PRO A 72 -1.35 -16.34 -0.54
N ILE A 73 -2.29 -15.40 -0.51
CA ILE A 73 -3.58 -15.51 -1.25
C ILE A 73 -3.34 -15.58 -2.76
N ALA A 74 -3.69 -16.69 -3.40
CA ALA A 74 -3.55 -16.88 -4.84
C ALA A 74 -4.89 -16.81 -5.57
N GLU A 75 -4.85 -16.77 -6.90
CA GLU A 75 -6.05 -16.94 -7.72
C GLU A 75 -6.63 -18.35 -7.51
N GLY A 76 -7.95 -18.44 -7.38
CA GLY A 76 -8.66 -19.70 -7.09
C GLY A 76 -8.82 -20.04 -5.61
N ASP A 77 -8.15 -19.32 -4.70
CA ASP A 77 -8.37 -19.45 -3.26
C ASP A 77 -9.76 -18.95 -2.85
N ASP A 78 -10.29 -19.59 -1.81
CA ASP A 78 -11.51 -19.14 -1.15
C ASP A 78 -11.11 -18.19 0.00
N VAL A 79 -11.77 -17.05 0.05
CA VAL A 79 -11.44 -15.95 0.96
C VAL A 79 -12.70 -15.37 1.60
N LEU A 80 -12.57 -14.87 2.81
CA LEU A 80 -13.57 -14.05 3.48
C LEU A 80 -13.26 -12.57 3.25
N VAL A 81 -14.29 -11.78 2.97
CA VAL A 81 -14.17 -10.33 2.75
C VAL A 81 -14.44 -9.59 4.06
N LYS A 82 -13.57 -8.64 4.42
CA LYS A 82 -13.76 -7.80 5.60
C LYS A 82 -14.96 -6.86 5.39
N LYS A 83 -15.81 -6.72 6.42
CA LYS A 83 -16.87 -5.71 6.46
C LYS A 83 -16.28 -4.31 6.63
N MET A 84 -16.54 -3.41 5.69
CA MET A 84 -16.05 -2.02 5.76
C MET A 84 -16.74 -1.22 6.87
N THR A 85 -18.05 -1.43 7.01
CA THR A 85 -18.88 -0.80 8.04
C THR A 85 -19.41 -1.87 8.98
N LYS A 86 -19.10 -1.75 10.27
CA LYS A 86 -19.66 -2.63 11.30
C LYS A 86 -20.98 -2.05 11.78
N PRO A 87 -22.10 -2.80 11.74
CA PRO A 87 -23.38 -2.31 12.24
C PRO A 87 -23.40 -2.18 13.77
N ASN A 88 -22.66 -3.03 14.49
CA ASN A 88 -22.53 -2.95 15.94
C ASN A 88 -21.14 -3.44 16.41
N LYS A 89 -20.81 -3.21 17.69
CA LYS A 89 -19.49 -3.57 18.28
C LYS A 89 -19.22 -5.08 18.27
N LEU A 90 -20.27 -5.89 18.38
CA LEU A 90 -20.18 -7.35 18.46
C LEU A 90 -20.27 -8.05 17.09
N ALA A 91 -20.47 -7.32 15.99
CA ALA A 91 -20.55 -7.91 14.67
C ALA A 91 -19.19 -8.51 14.25
N PRO A 92 -19.21 -9.66 13.58
CA PRO A 92 -17.99 -10.27 13.05
C PRO A 92 -17.31 -9.31 12.07
N THR A 93 -15.97 -9.32 12.08
CA THR A 93 -15.16 -8.44 11.23
C THR A 93 -15.26 -8.81 9.74
N PHE A 94 -15.52 -10.08 9.43
CA PHE A 94 -15.63 -10.60 8.08
C PHE A 94 -17.08 -10.97 7.75
N GLU A 95 -17.40 -10.90 6.46
CA GLU A 95 -18.63 -11.48 5.93
C GLU A 95 -18.57 -13.00 6.05
N PRO A 96 -19.69 -13.64 6.45
CA PRO A 96 -19.73 -15.10 6.59
C PRO A 96 -19.69 -15.81 5.23
N GLU A 97 -20.02 -15.10 4.17
CA GLU A 97 -19.98 -15.61 2.79
C GLU A 97 -18.52 -15.76 2.33
N THR A 98 -18.24 -16.89 1.68
CA THR A 98 -16.95 -17.17 1.05
C THR A 98 -16.97 -16.66 -0.38
N PHE A 99 -15.84 -16.09 -0.80
CA PHE A 99 -15.66 -15.57 -2.15
C PHE A 99 -14.45 -16.25 -2.78
N LYS A 100 -14.53 -16.53 -4.07
CA LYS A 100 -13.40 -17.08 -4.84
C LYS A 100 -12.58 -15.95 -5.45
N VAL A 101 -11.26 -16.01 -5.30
CA VAL A 101 -10.35 -15.05 -5.95
C VAL A 101 -10.29 -15.34 -7.44
N ILE A 102 -10.71 -14.38 -8.27
CA ILE A 102 -10.65 -14.50 -9.73
C ILE A 102 -9.30 -14.02 -10.26
N LYS A 103 -8.85 -12.86 -9.77
CA LYS A 103 -7.66 -12.19 -10.29
C LYS A 103 -6.94 -11.42 -9.21
N ARG A 104 -5.60 -11.45 -9.22
CA ARG A 104 -4.76 -10.66 -8.33
C ARG A 104 -3.73 -9.84 -9.10
N LYS A 105 -3.67 -8.53 -8.83
CA LYS A 105 -2.62 -7.62 -9.32
C LYS A 105 -2.00 -6.87 -8.13
N GLY A 106 -0.89 -7.39 -7.62
CA GLY A 106 -0.23 -6.86 -6.42
C GLY A 106 -1.15 -6.95 -5.20
N GLY A 107 -1.53 -5.80 -4.65
CA GLY A 107 -2.49 -5.70 -3.56
C GLY A 107 -3.95 -5.61 -4.00
N ASP A 108 -4.23 -5.38 -5.29
CA ASP A 108 -5.59 -5.28 -5.83
C ASP A 108 -6.11 -6.66 -6.23
N VAL A 109 -7.27 -7.06 -5.69
CA VAL A 109 -7.84 -8.40 -5.84
C VAL A 109 -9.30 -8.31 -6.25
N VAL A 110 -9.68 -9.11 -7.26
CA VAL A 110 -11.07 -9.28 -7.68
C VAL A 110 -11.58 -10.61 -7.15
N VAL A 111 -12.65 -10.56 -6.36
CA VAL A 111 -13.29 -11.73 -5.76
C VAL A 111 -14.71 -11.89 -6.30
N ALA A 112 -15.20 -13.12 -6.44
CA ALA A 112 -16.57 -13.42 -6.84
C ALA A 112 -17.30 -14.21 -5.75
N SER A 113 -18.56 -13.82 -5.54
CA SER A 113 -19.55 -14.61 -4.80
C SER A 113 -20.00 -15.80 -5.64
N GLU A 114 -20.53 -16.83 -4.99
CA GLU A 114 -21.22 -17.95 -5.64
C GLU A 114 -22.38 -17.47 -6.53
N ALA A 115 -23.04 -16.36 -6.17
CA ALA A 115 -24.09 -15.72 -6.96
C ALA A 115 -23.57 -14.98 -8.21
N GLY A 116 -22.26 -14.98 -8.47
CA GLY A 116 -21.63 -14.35 -9.64
C GLY A 116 -21.30 -12.85 -9.47
N ASN A 117 -21.66 -12.26 -8.33
CA ASN A 117 -21.31 -10.86 -8.03
C ASN A 117 -19.80 -10.70 -7.82
N LYS A 118 -19.20 -9.73 -8.51
CA LYS A 118 -17.76 -9.45 -8.45
C LYS A 118 -17.47 -8.21 -7.62
N TYR A 119 -16.49 -8.30 -6.74
CA TYR A 119 -16.03 -7.19 -5.90
C TYR A 119 -14.54 -6.98 -6.07
N ARG A 120 -14.12 -5.71 -6.03
CA ARG A 120 -12.71 -5.33 -6.00
C ARG A 120 -12.32 -4.93 -4.58
N ARG A 121 -11.28 -5.58 -4.03
CA ARG A 121 -10.81 -5.40 -2.64
C ARG A 121 -9.29 -5.44 -2.58
N HIS A 122 -8.72 -4.72 -1.61
CA HIS A 122 -7.30 -4.85 -1.30
C HIS A 122 -7.05 -6.17 -0.56
N VAL A 123 -5.89 -6.79 -0.78
CA VAL A 123 -5.52 -8.09 -0.19
C VAL A 123 -5.54 -8.08 1.35
N THR A 124 -5.28 -6.93 1.99
CA THR A 124 -5.38 -6.76 3.45
C THR A 124 -6.81 -6.85 3.99
N HIS A 125 -7.81 -6.69 3.11
CA HIS A 125 -9.22 -6.83 3.46
C HIS A 125 -9.75 -8.24 3.21
N LEU A 126 -8.88 -9.17 2.84
CA LEU A 126 -9.21 -10.56 2.57
C LEU A 126 -8.52 -11.46 3.59
N GLN A 127 -9.22 -12.49 4.03
CA GLN A 127 -8.66 -13.55 4.85
C GLN A 127 -8.82 -14.87 4.12
N ARG A 128 -7.72 -15.61 3.93
CA ARG A 128 -7.75 -16.95 3.31
C ARG A 128 -8.63 -17.87 4.16
N TYR A 129 -9.57 -18.54 3.52
CA TYR A 129 -10.39 -19.57 4.14
C TYR A 129 -9.65 -20.91 4.03
N PRO A 130 -9.43 -21.64 5.13
CA PRO A 130 -8.71 -22.91 5.09
C PRO A 130 -9.54 -23.94 4.33
N LYS A 131 -8.91 -24.65 3.37
CA LYS A 131 -9.53 -25.82 2.74
C LYS A 131 -9.46 -26.98 3.73
N GLN A 132 -10.54 -27.74 3.88
CA GLN A 132 -10.64 -28.88 4.81
C GLN A 132 -9.53 -29.93 4.64
N SER A 133 -8.84 -29.96 3.49
CA SER A 133 -7.70 -30.86 3.24
C SER A 133 -6.40 -30.45 3.96
N GLU A 134 -6.23 -29.17 4.34
CA GLU A 134 -5.01 -28.71 5.03
C GLU A 134 -5.08 -28.96 6.55
N SER A 135 -6.28 -29.00 7.15
CA SER A 135 -6.47 -29.20 8.60
C SER A 135 -6.08 -30.59 9.12
N ASP A 136 -6.15 -31.61 8.27
CA ASP A 136 -5.77 -32.99 8.63
C ASP A 136 -4.25 -33.25 8.61
N SER A 137 -3.47 -32.34 8.01
CA SER A 137 -2.02 -32.50 7.87
C SER A 137 -1.22 -31.93 9.05
N SER A 138 -1.75 -30.89 9.71
CA SER A 138 -1.11 -30.23 10.87
C SER A 138 -1.38 -30.92 12.22
N LEU A 139 -2.35 -31.85 12.28
CA LEU A 139 -2.67 -32.61 13.49
C LEU A 139 -1.89 -33.95 13.59
N LYS A 140 -1.26 -34.42 12.50
CA LYS A 140 -0.56 -35.72 12.48
C LYS A 140 0.92 -35.65 12.87
N SER A 141 1.51 -34.46 13.00
CA SER A 141 2.95 -34.31 13.31
C SER A 141 3.27 -34.18 14.80
N SER A 142 2.28 -34.19 15.69
CA SER A 142 2.49 -34.09 17.15
C SER A 142 2.51 -35.45 17.88
N ASP A 143 2.09 -36.54 17.24
CA ASP A 143 1.86 -37.83 17.91
C ASP A 143 2.97 -38.88 17.62
N MET A 144 4.18 -38.44 17.31
CA MET A 144 5.36 -39.31 17.18
C MET A 144 6.57 -38.66 17.86
N ASN A 145 6.60 -38.69 19.18
CA ASN A 145 7.79 -38.68 20.01
C ASN A 145 7.38 -39.20 21.40
N ASP A 146 7.53 -40.51 21.59
CA ASP A 146 7.54 -41.19 22.89
C ASP A 146 8.93 -41.86 23.02
#